data_AF-A0A1S8Y2I3-F1
#
_entry.id   AF-A0A1S8Y2I3-F1
#
_cell.length_a   1.000
_cell.length_b   1.000
_cell.length_c   1.000
_cell.angle_alpha   90.00
_cell.angle_beta   90.00
_cell.angle_gamma   90.00
#
_symmetry.space_group_name_H-M   'P 1'
#
loop_
_entity.id
_entity.type
_entity.pdbx_description
1 polymer ?
#
loop_
_entity_poly.entity_id
_entity_poly.type
_entity_poly.pdbx_seq_one_letter_code
_entity_poly.pdbx_strand_id
1 'polypeptide(L)'
;MSDWDDLLGHAFGLLLGRPLAEFDAAGTYAVFHYDDETAGDVLEDLDPAELVADVNGRSGDNGGDWLYPDRWMDDLARSAFIATEVRPAALQPLLTVTTDDDRALVWGRDIGRALQAGSLSLDELTPDGYRLFPHLLLRPRTDGSLFDAMRAATWTMSAPDGLSDIGESLVREGYVTSEASVVDPRWESALDQVGDDALRRHLRGLCLDAHWARMAGAYYLGPGKCPSDFGPIAALPGSKAIAGWEFGEGQGAMVVMHLSEPSVGSHG
;
A
#
# COMPACT_ATOMS: atom_id res chain seq x y z
N MET A 1 10.60 -19.71 13.19
CA MET A 1 9.42 -19.42 12.38
C MET A 1 8.25 -20.00 13.14
N SER A 2 7.36 -19.13 13.60
CA SER A 2 6.23 -19.55 14.43
C SER A 2 5.18 -20.23 13.54
N ASP A 3 4.33 -21.06 14.13
CA ASP A 3 3.16 -21.68 13.48
C ASP A 3 2.30 -20.64 12.73
N TRP A 4 2.29 -19.40 13.23
CA TRP A 4 1.57 -18.27 12.64
C TRP A 4 2.18 -17.75 11.33
N ASP A 5 3.51 -17.68 11.22
CA ASP A 5 4.15 -17.23 9.98
C ASP A 5 3.83 -18.19 8.82
N ASP A 6 3.79 -19.50 9.11
CA ASP A 6 3.46 -20.53 8.14
C ASP A 6 1.97 -20.45 7.72
N LEU A 7 1.06 -20.19 8.67
CA LEU A 7 -0.36 -19.95 8.39
C LEU A 7 -0.57 -18.72 7.51
N LEU A 8 0.07 -17.58 7.84
CA LEU A 8 0.02 -16.37 7.03
C LEU A 8 0.60 -16.62 5.63
N GLY A 9 1.77 -17.27 5.55
CA GLY A 9 2.41 -17.58 4.28
C GLY A 9 1.54 -18.45 3.38
N HIS A 10 0.85 -19.44 3.95
CA HIS A 10 -0.13 -20.25 3.24
C HIS A 10 -1.32 -19.41 2.75
N ALA A 11 -1.92 -18.60 3.63
CA ALA A 11 -3.07 -17.75 3.30
C ALA A 11 -2.74 -16.73 2.20
N PHE A 12 -1.57 -16.09 2.26
CA PHE A 12 -1.10 -15.21 1.20
C PHE A 12 -0.87 -15.96 -0.10
N GLY A 13 -0.33 -17.19 -0.04
CA GLY A 13 -0.19 -18.04 -1.23
C GLY A 13 -1.53 -18.36 -1.88
N LEU A 14 -2.60 -18.56 -1.10
CA LEU A 14 -3.96 -18.75 -1.61
C LEU A 14 -4.48 -17.50 -2.33
N LEU A 15 -4.31 -16.30 -1.75
CA LEU A 15 -4.71 -15.04 -2.38
C LEU A 15 -3.94 -14.78 -3.68
N LEU A 16 -2.62 -15.03 -3.67
CA LEU A 16 -1.75 -14.84 -4.82
C LEU A 16 -1.87 -15.95 -5.89
N GLY A 17 -2.62 -17.01 -5.60
CA GLY A 17 -2.82 -18.15 -6.49
C GLY A 17 -1.59 -19.06 -6.65
N ARG A 18 -0.53 -18.85 -5.87
CA ARG A 18 0.69 -19.68 -5.82
C ARG A 18 1.47 -19.44 -4.51
N PRO A 19 2.24 -20.42 -4.03
CA PRO A 19 3.06 -20.27 -2.82
C PRO A 19 4.08 -19.13 -2.89
N LEU A 20 4.31 -18.45 -1.75
CA LEU A 20 5.29 -17.36 -1.66
C LEU A 20 6.71 -17.79 -2.08
N ALA A 21 7.08 -19.04 -1.80
CA ALA A 21 8.39 -19.60 -2.14
C ALA A 21 8.65 -19.68 -3.65
N GLU A 22 7.63 -19.52 -4.49
CA GLU A 22 7.81 -19.50 -5.95
C GLU A 22 8.01 -18.09 -6.54
N PHE A 23 7.94 -17.05 -5.70
CA PHE A 23 8.35 -15.69 -6.07
C PHE A 23 9.86 -15.53 -5.89
N ASP A 24 10.43 -14.49 -6.50
CA ASP A 24 11.87 -14.23 -6.39
C ASP A 24 12.23 -13.84 -4.95
N ALA A 25 12.90 -14.74 -4.22
CA ALA A 25 13.33 -14.51 -2.85
C ALA A 25 14.45 -13.46 -2.73
N ALA A 26 15.15 -13.15 -3.83
CA ALA A 26 16.15 -12.08 -3.88
C ALA A 26 15.55 -10.74 -4.34
N GLY A 27 14.29 -10.73 -4.77
CA GLY A 27 13.58 -9.52 -5.18
C GLY A 27 13.24 -8.62 -4.00
N THR A 28 13.08 -7.32 -4.27
CA THR A 28 12.60 -6.35 -3.29
C THR A 28 11.10 -6.15 -3.49
N TYR A 29 10.32 -6.32 -2.43
CA TYR A 29 8.88 -6.13 -2.43
C TYR A 29 8.52 -4.96 -1.52
N ALA A 30 7.53 -4.18 -1.93
CA ALA A 30 7.02 -3.05 -1.17
C ALA A 30 5.51 -2.99 -1.30
N VAL A 31 4.84 -2.53 -0.25
CA VAL A 31 3.45 -2.10 -0.32
C VAL A 31 3.41 -0.58 -0.49
N PHE A 32 2.47 -0.11 -1.30
CA PHE A 32 2.12 1.31 -1.39
C PHE A 32 0.63 1.46 -1.15
N HIS A 33 0.26 2.50 -0.42
CA HIS A 33 -1.10 2.86 -0.07
C HIS A 33 -1.41 4.28 -0.54
N TYR A 34 -2.66 4.50 -0.91
CA TYR A 34 -3.20 5.83 -1.16
C TYR A 34 -4.60 5.90 -0.57
N ASP A 35 -4.88 7.01 0.11
CA ASP A 35 -6.20 7.57 0.33
C ASP A 35 -6.02 9.09 0.54
N ASP A 36 -7.05 9.86 0.21
CA ASP A 36 -6.98 11.33 0.27
C ASP A 36 -6.76 11.87 1.70
N GLU A 37 -7.30 11.20 2.72
CA GLU A 37 -7.25 11.67 4.11
C GLU A 37 -5.85 11.51 4.69
N THR A 38 -5.29 10.29 4.66
CA THR A 38 -3.93 10.02 5.15
C THR A 38 -2.89 10.79 4.36
N ALA A 39 -3.04 10.91 3.04
CA ALA A 39 -2.12 11.71 2.22
C ALA A 39 -2.15 13.19 2.64
N GLY A 40 -3.34 13.74 2.89
CA GLY A 40 -3.52 15.12 3.36
C GLY A 40 -2.86 15.37 4.71
N ASP A 41 -3.07 14.47 5.67
CA ASP A 41 -2.52 14.55 7.04
C ASP A 41 -1.00 14.44 7.05
N VAL A 42 -0.42 13.50 6.29
CA VAL A 42 1.04 13.35 6.20
C VAL A 42 1.69 14.57 5.57
N LEU A 43 1.07 15.14 4.53
CA LEU A 43 1.56 16.38 3.92
C LEU A 43 1.36 17.59 4.84
N GLU A 44 0.46 17.50 5.82
CA GLU A 44 0.18 18.57 6.78
C GLU A 44 1.32 18.91 7.69
N ASP A 45 1.80 17.87 8.34
CA ASP A 45 2.80 17.97 9.37
C ASP A 45 4.18 17.51 8.84
N LEU A 46 4.36 17.51 7.52
CA LEU A 46 5.58 17.02 6.87
C LEU A 46 6.82 17.78 7.34
N ASP A 47 7.68 17.11 8.11
CA ASP A 47 9.04 17.55 8.36
C ASP A 47 9.94 17.11 7.18
N PRO A 48 10.58 18.04 6.44
CA PRO A 48 11.51 17.69 5.37
C PRO A 48 12.64 16.74 5.77
N ALA A 49 12.99 16.67 7.07
CA ALA A 49 13.96 15.71 7.57
C ALA A 49 13.49 14.25 7.44
N GLU A 50 12.19 13.98 7.52
CA GLU A 50 11.62 12.63 7.41
C GLU A 50 11.74 12.09 5.98
N LEU A 51 11.70 12.96 4.98
CA LEU A 51 11.89 12.60 3.57
C LEU A 51 13.29 12.07 3.28
N VAL A 52 14.31 12.40 4.08
CA VAL A 52 15.67 11.88 3.90
C VAL A 52 16.10 10.89 4.99
N ALA A 53 15.26 10.67 5.99
CA ALA A 53 15.57 9.79 7.10
C ALA A 53 15.70 8.34 6.61
N ASP A 54 16.82 7.70 6.92
CA ASP A 54 16.96 6.27 6.70
C ASP A 54 16.51 5.54 7.96
N VAL A 55 15.22 5.23 8.01
CA VAL A 55 14.63 4.60 9.20
C VAL A 55 14.64 3.10 9.03
N ASN A 56 15.41 2.43 9.89
CA ASN A 56 15.44 0.98 9.97
C ASN A 56 14.28 0.47 10.84
N GLY A 57 13.62 -0.60 10.40
CA GLY A 57 12.56 -1.27 11.15
C GLY A 57 11.41 -1.71 10.28
N ARG A 58 10.45 -2.41 10.89
CA ARG A 58 9.18 -2.81 10.25
C ARG A 58 8.06 -2.03 10.90
N SER A 59 7.01 -1.71 10.14
CA SER A 59 5.75 -1.24 10.70
C SER A 59 5.22 -2.27 11.70
N GLY A 60 4.79 -1.83 12.87
CA GLY A 60 3.96 -2.64 13.76
C GLY A 60 2.53 -2.17 13.65
N ASP A 61 1.56 -3.08 13.61
CA ASP A 61 0.15 -2.76 13.74
C ASP A 61 -0.23 -2.76 15.23
N ASN A 62 -1.01 -1.76 15.68
CA ASN A 62 -1.52 -1.68 17.06
C ASN A 62 -2.85 -2.43 17.26
N GLY A 63 -3.41 -3.03 16.21
CA GLY A 63 -4.72 -3.67 16.19
C GLY A 63 -5.87 -2.67 16.17
N GLY A 64 -7.11 -3.17 16.22
CA GLY A 64 -8.34 -2.37 16.25
C GLY A 64 -9.50 -2.95 15.42
N ASP A 65 -10.66 -2.32 15.50
CA ASP A 65 -11.90 -2.80 14.87
C ASP A 65 -11.92 -2.62 13.34
N TRP A 66 -11.04 -1.76 12.78
CA TRP A 66 -11.07 -1.34 11.37
C TRP A 66 -9.68 -1.28 10.74
N LEU A 67 -9.64 -1.33 9.40
CA LEU A 67 -8.40 -1.29 8.62
C LEU A 67 -8.03 0.17 8.32
N TYR A 68 -7.18 0.74 9.16
CA TYR A 68 -6.72 2.12 9.00
C TYR A 68 -5.20 2.19 8.74
N PRO A 69 -4.73 3.12 7.89
CA PRO A 69 -3.30 3.32 7.63
C PRO A 69 -2.48 3.81 8.83
N ASP A 70 -3.13 4.42 9.83
CA ASP A 70 -2.52 4.87 11.11
C ASP A 70 -1.84 3.74 11.92
N ARG A 71 -2.12 2.49 11.53
CA ARG A 71 -1.47 1.27 12.00
C ARG A 71 -0.08 1.06 11.42
N TRP A 72 0.39 1.87 10.49
CA TRP A 72 1.72 1.73 9.91
C TRP A 72 2.69 2.76 10.45
N MET A 73 3.98 2.45 10.31
CA MET A 73 5.03 3.46 10.35
C MET A 73 5.49 3.73 8.93
N ASP A 74 5.52 5.00 8.54
CA ASP A 74 5.79 5.36 7.15
C ASP A 74 7.28 5.44 6.84
N ASP A 75 7.64 5.02 5.64
CA ASP A 75 8.94 5.24 5.01
C ASP A 75 8.82 6.36 3.98
N LEU A 76 8.64 7.61 4.46
CA LEU A 76 8.45 8.78 3.59
C LEU A 76 9.59 8.96 2.58
N ALA A 77 10.81 8.55 2.93
CA ALA A 77 11.95 8.60 2.02
C ALA A 77 11.78 7.68 0.80
N ARG A 78 11.10 6.54 0.96
CA ARG A 78 10.82 5.57 -0.10
C ARG A 78 9.35 5.58 -0.58
N SER A 79 8.51 6.47 -0.04
CA SER A 79 7.19 6.79 -0.58
C SER A 79 7.32 7.49 -1.95
N ALA A 80 6.32 7.27 -2.80
CA ALA A 80 6.28 7.86 -4.14
C ALA A 80 5.34 9.05 -4.17
N PHE A 81 5.83 10.14 -4.76
CA PHE A 81 5.07 11.36 -4.97
C PHE A 81 4.74 11.46 -6.45
N ILE A 82 3.45 11.42 -6.76
CA ILE A 82 2.95 11.46 -8.13
C ILE A 82 2.58 12.89 -8.48
N ALA A 83 3.34 13.42 -9.43
CA ALA A 83 3.11 14.70 -10.04
C ALA A 83 2.20 14.53 -11.26
N THR A 84 1.14 15.34 -11.36
CA THR A 84 0.21 15.35 -12.51
C THR A 84 0.51 16.54 -13.44
N GLU A 85 -0.51 17.21 -13.99
CA GLU A 85 -0.35 18.27 -15.01
C GLU A 85 0.36 19.53 -14.49
N VAL A 86 0.20 19.86 -13.21
CA VAL A 86 0.83 21.03 -12.58
C VAL A 86 2.14 20.60 -11.92
N ARG A 87 3.27 20.93 -12.55
CA ARG A 87 4.60 20.55 -12.06
C ARG A 87 5.47 21.79 -11.83
N PRO A 88 5.95 22.04 -10.61
CA PRO A 88 7.00 23.01 -10.38
C PRO A 88 8.21 22.67 -11.25
N ALA A 89 8.80 23.67 -11.90
CA ALA A 89 10.00 23.47 -12.72
C ALA A 89 11.15 22.85 -11.92
N ALA A 90 11.19 23.11 -10.61
CA ALA A 90 12.13 22.54 -9.64
C ALA A 90 12.02 21.00 -9.51
N LEU A 91 10.88 20.38 -9.84
CA LEU A 91 10.71 18.92 -9.81
C LEU A 91 11.18 18.22 -11.08
N GLN A 92 11.29 18.95 -12.20
CA GLN A 92 11.73 18.39 -13.48
C GLN A 92 13.05 17.59 -13.39
N PRO A 93 14.11 18.05 -12.68
CA PRO A 93 15.34 17.28 -12.53
C PRO A 93 15.23 16.07 -11.58
N LEU A 94 14.13 15.93 -10.83
CA LEU A 94 13.92 14.88 -9.83
C LEU A 94 13.02 13.74 -10.35
N LEU A 95 12.41 13.90 -11.52
CA LEU A 95 11.50 12.90 -12.08
C LEU A 95 12.24 11.57 -12.33
N THR A 96 11.70 10.48 -11.78
CA THR A 96 12.23 9.13 -11.99
C THR A 96 11.63 8.50 -13.24
N VAL A 97 10.32 8.63 -13.43
CA VAL A 97 9.60 8.13 -14.61
C VAL A 97 8.44 9.07 -14.93
N THR A 98 8.09 9.17 -16.21
CA THR A 98 6.88 9.83 -16.70
C THR A 98 6.08 8.81 -17.50
N THR A 99 4.78 8.76 -17.27
CA THR A 99 3.84 7.87 -17.95
C THR A 99 3.19 8.58 -19.14
N ASP A 100 2.56 7.81 -20.03
CA ASP A 100 1.90 8.33 -21.25
C ASP A 100 0.71 9.26 -20.94
N ASP A 101 0.18 9.22 -19.72
CA ASP A 101 -0.89 10.09 -19.21
C ASP A 101 -0.36 11.29 -18.43
N ASP A 102 0.88 11.71 -18.71
CA ASP A 102 1.58 12.87 -18.15
C ASP A 102 1.79 12.86 -16.62
N ARG A 103 1.51 11.74 -15.94
CA ARG A 103 1.91 11.56 -14.54
C ARG A 103 3.40 11.30 -14.45
N ALA A 104 4.01 11.77 -13.38
CA ALA A 104 5.43 11.56 -13.13
C ALA A 104 5.69 11.18 -11.68
N LEU A 105 6.62 10.25 -11.47
CA LEU A 105 7.02 9.80 -10.15
C LEU A 105 8.26 10.55 -9.69
N VAL A 106 8.24 11.03 -8.45
CA VAL A 106 9.41 11.49 -7.70
C VAL A 106 9.46 10.74 -6.38
N TRP A 107 10.64 10.27 -5.97
CA TRP A 107 10.80 9.66 -4.65
C TRP A 107 10.90 10.71 -3.55
N GLY A 108 10.34 10.41 -2.37
CA GLY A 108 10.42 11.32 -1.22
C GLY A 108 11.84 11.74 -0.87
N ARG A 109 12.80 10.82 -0.94
CA ARG A 109 14.23 11.12 -0.72
C ARG A 109 14.78 12.20 -1.64
N ASP A 110 14.36 12.25 -2.89
CA ASP A 110 14.85 13.24 -3.84
C ASP A 110 14.19 14.60 -3.61
N ILE A 111 12.92 14.62 -3.22
CA ILE A 111 12.24 15.84 -2.73
C ILE A 111 12.94 16.37 -1.48
N GLY A 112 13.19 15.53 -0.47
CA GLY A 112 13.84 15.91 0.78
C GLY A 112 15.24 16.48 0.55
N ARG A 113 16.03 15.87 -0.34
CA ARG A 113 17.35 16.40 -0.75
C ARG A 113 17.24 17.76 -1.43
N ALA A 114 16.25 17.95 -2.30
CA ALA A 114 16.03 19.24 -2.98
C ALA A 114 15.61 20.35 -2.01
N LEU A 115 14.76 20.03 -1.02
CA LEU A 115 14.38 20.94 0.06
C LEU A 115 15.60 21.33 0.90
N GLN A 116 16.44 20.37 1.30
CA GLN A 116 17.66 20.64 2.06
C GLN A 116 18.69 21.47 1.27
N ALA A 117 18.76 21.28 -0.05
CA ALA A 117 19.62 22.05 -0.93
C ALA A 117 19.08 23.46 -1.24
N GLY A 118 17.82 23.76 -0.89
CA GLY A 118 17.15 25.01 -1.23
C GLY A 118 16.83 25.16 -2.72
N SER A 119 16.87 24.06 -3.49
CA SER A 119 16.48 24.05 -4.91
C SER A 119 14.99 23.82 -5.13
N LEU A 120 14.27 23.53 -4.04
CA LEU A 120 12.82 23.36 -3.95
C LEU A 120 12.36 23.95 -2.61
N SER A 121 11.17 24.55 -2.59
CA SER A 121 10.48 24.98 -1.37
C SER A 121 9.17 24.19 -1.16
N LEU A 122 8.70 24.12 0.08
CA LEU A 122 7.41 23.48 0.40
C LEU A 122 6.24 24.21 -0.30
N ASP A 123 6.29 25.54 -0.40
CA ASP A 123 5.27 26.34 -1.10
C ASP A 123 5.16 25.95 -2.58
N GLU A 124 6.27 25.54 -3.21
CA GLU A 124 6.24 25.05 -4.59
C GLU A 124 5.59 23.67 -4.71
N LEU A 125 5.63 22.83 -3.67
CA LEU A 125 4.88 21.58 -3.66
C LEU A 125 3.37 21.84 -3.52
N THR A 126 2.95 22.96 -2.93
CA THR A 126 1.53 23.25 -2.66
C THR A 126 1.12 24.66 -3.12
N PRO A 127 1.13 24.95 -4.44
CA PRO A 127 1.01 26.33 -4.94
C PRO A 127 -0.34 27.02 -4.62
N ASP A 128 -1.40 26.26 -4.30
CA ASP A 128 -2.73 26.79 -4.02
C ASP A 128 -3.16 26.69 -2.54
N GLY A 129 -2.24 26.36 -1.63
CA GLY A 129 -2.50 26.22 -0.19
C GLY A 129 -3.36 25.00 0.20
N TYR A 130 -4.04 24.38 -0.77
CA TYR A 130 -4.56 23.03 -0.66
C TYR A 130 -3.44 22.06 -1.05
N ARG A 131 -3.14 21.09 -0.17
CA ARG A 131 -2.11 20.05 -0.38
C ARG A 131 -2.54 18.99 -1.41
N LEU A 132 -3.11 19.43 -2.53
CA LEU A 132 -3.56 18.61 -3.66
C LEU A 132 -2.41 18.10 -4.53
N PHE A 133 -1.20 18.58 -4.26
CA PHE A 133 0.02 18.15 -4.89
C PHE A 133 1.11 18.03 -3.84
N PRO A 134 2.05 17.08 -4.02
CA PRO A 134 1.95 15.87 -4.86
C PRO A 134 0.96 14.82 -4.33
N HIS A 135 0.39 14.00 -5.22
CA HIS A 135 -0.40 12.82 -4.82
C HIS A 135 0.54 11.79 -4.19
N LEU A 136 0.42 11.58 -2.87
CA LEU A 136 1.31 10.73 -2.09
C LEU A 136 0.85 9.28 -2.12
N LEU A 137 1.68 8.41 -2.68
CA LEU A 137 1.61 6.97 -2.53
C LEU A 137 2.52 6.56 -1.38
N LEU A 138 1.93 6.45 -0.20
CA LEU A 138 2.60 6.18 1.06
C LEU A 138 3.16 4.75 1.07
N ARG A 139 4.42 4.60 1.47
CA ARG A 139 5.07 3.29 1.63
C ARG A 139 5.21 2.96 3.12
N PRO A 140 4.46 1.98 3.64
CA PRO A 140 4.73 1.39 4.95
C PRO A 140 6.14 0.78 5.05
N ARG A 141 6.76 0.89 6.23
CA ARG A 141 8.04 0.22 6.52
C ARG A 141 7.88 -1.29 6.50
N THR A 142 8.65 -1.94 5.64
CA THR A 142 8.72 -3.40 5.51
C THR A 142 10.17 -3.83 5.34
N ASP A 143 10.48 -5.10 5.61
CA ASP A 143 11.84 -5.64 5.43
C ASP A 143 12.24 -5.92 3.97
N GLY A 144 11.36 -5.58 3.02
CA GLY A 144 11.58 -5.80 1.59
C GLY A 144 11.22 -7.21 1.11
N SER A 145 10.80 -8.13 1.99
CA SER A 145 10.31 -9.44 1.58
C SER A 145 8.85 -9.39 1.14
N LEU A 146 8.46 -10.30 0.25
CA LEU A 146 7.05 -10.44 -0.14
C LEU A 146 6.16 -10.77 1.07
N PHE A 147 6.66 -11.55 2.02
CA PHE A 147 5.92 -11.91 3.22
C PHE A 147 5.55 -10.67 4.04
N ASP A 148 6.53 -9.81 4.34
CA ASP A 148 6.31 -8.60 5.15
C ASP A 148 5.47 -7.55 4.39
N ALA A 149 5.67 -7.44 3.06
CA ALA A 149 4.82 -6.60 2.22
C ALA A 149 3.36 -7.07 2.19
N MET A 150 3.11 -8.39 2.11
CA MET A 150 1.77 -8.94 2.21
C MET A 150 1.17 -8.74 3.61
N ARG A 151 1.97 -8.87 4.67
CA ARG A 151 1.46 -8.61 6.03
C ARG A 151 1.00 -7.17 6.21
N ALA A 152 1.79 -6.21 5.70
CA ALA A 152 1.39 -4.81 5.71
C ALA A 152 0.13 -4.59 4.85
N ALA A 153 0.10 -5.15 3.63
CA ALA A 153 -1.04 -5.06 2.72
C ALA A 153 -2.30 -5.81 3.17
N THR A 154 -2.23 -6.59 4.24
CA THR A 154 -3.42 -7.23 4.80
C THR A 154 -3.61 -6.89 6.27
N TRP A 155 -2.93 -5.87 6.82
CA TRP A 155 -3.01 -5.53 8.25
C TRP A 155 -2.86 -6.73 9.21
N THR A 156 -1.91 -7.63 8.91
CA THR A 156 -1.62 -8.81 9.75
C THR A 156 -0.27 -8.70 10.47
N MET A 157 0.27 -7.48 10.62
CA MET A 157 1.56 -7.26 11.29
C MET A 157 1.50 -7.57 12.79
N SER A 158 0.35 -7.37 13.45
CA SER A 158 0.13 -7.71 14.87
C SER A 158 -0.39 -9.12 15.11
N ALA A 159 -0.71 -9.84 14.03
CA ALA A 159 -1.43 -11.10 14.12
C ALA A 159 -0.67 -12.16 14.96
N PRO A 160 -1.37 -13.01 15.73
CA PRO A 160 -2.83 -13.24 15.71
C PRO A 160 -3.67 -12.14 16.37
N ASP A 161 -3.05 -11.24 17.13
CA ASP A 161 -3.73 -10.09 17.71
C ASP A 161 -4.04 -9.03 16.64
N GLY A 162 -5.11 -8.24 16.82
CA GLY A 162 -5.44 -7.13 15.93
C GLY A 162 -6.10 -7.51 14.59
N LEU A 163 -6.41 -8.79 14.37
CA LEU A 163 -7.30 -9.22 13.29
C LEU A 163 -8.71 -8.63 13.48
N SER A 164 -9.26 -8.05 12.42
CA SER A 164 -10.62 -7.48 12.38
C SER A 164 -11.57 -8.35 11.55
N ASP A 165 -12.79 -8.58 12.05
CA ASP A 165 -13.90 -9.20 11.30
C ASP A 165 -14.84 -8.13 10.75
N ILE A 166 -14.54 -7.67 9.53
CA ILE A 166 -15.35 -6.64 8.85
C ILE A 166 -16.78 -7.12 8.57
N GLY A 167 -16.97 -8.42 8.33
CA GLY A 167 -18.30 -8.99 8.11
C GLY A 167 -19.17 -8.89 9.35
N GLU A 168 -18.63 -9.25 10.52
CA GLU A 168 -19.32 -9.09 11.80
C GLU A 168 -19.63 -7.61 12.10
N SER A 169 -18.68 -6.70 11.83
CA SER A 169 -18.91 -5.25 11.97
C SER A 169 -20.08 -4.76 11.10
N LEU A 170 -20.14 -5.18 9.83
CA LEU A 170 -21.26 -4.82 8.94
C LEU A 170 -22.62 -5.33 9.45
N VAL A 171 -22.65 -6.52 10.04
CA VAL A 171 -23.87 -7.08 10.66
C VAL A 171 -24.25 -6.29 11.91
N ARG A 172 -23.28 -5.98 12.78
CA ARG A 172 -23.48 -5.23 14.02
C ARG A 172 -24.04 -3.84 13.78
N GLU A 173 -23.54 -3.15 12.76
CA GLU A 173 -24.01 -1.82 12.35
C GLU A 173 -25.34 -1.85 11.56
N GLY A 174 -25.88 -3.05 11.29
CA GLY A 174 -27.17 -3.22 10.63
C GLY A 174 -27.16 -2.99 9.12
N TYR A 175 -25.98 -2.96 8.49
CA TYR A 175 -25.85 -2.81 7.04
C TYR A 175 -26.24 -4.09 6.29
N VAL A 176 -25.99 -5.26 6.89
CA VAL A 176 -26.22 -6.57 6.27
C VAL A 176 -26.78 -7.57 7.28
N THR A 177 -27.57 -8.54 6.81
CA THR A 177 -28.00 -9.66 7.66
C THR A 177 -26.88 -10.68 7.79
N SER A 178 -26.87 -11.44 8.88
CA SER A 178 -25.86 -12.50 9.13
C SER A 178 -25.85 -13.63 8.10
N GLU A 179 -26.86 -13.72 7.23
CA GLU A 179 -26.99 -14.75 6.21
C GLU A 179 -26.46 -14.31 4.83
N ALA A 180 -26.25 -13.01 4.60
CA ALA A 180 -25.77 -12.55 3.30
C ALA A 180 -24.24 -12.67 3.22
N SER A 181 -23.73 -13.18 2.09
CA SER A 181 -22.29 -13.07 1.79
C SER A 181 -21.98 -11.67 1.28
N VAL A 182 -20.96 -11.05 1.85
CA VAL A 182 -20.39 -9.76 1.43
C VAL A 182 -19.09 -9.94 0.62
N VAL A 183 -18.60 -11.17 0.55
CA VAL A 183 -17.34 -11.55 -0.07
C VAL A 183 -17.55 -11.72 -1.57
N ASP A 184 -16.59 -11.30 -2.38
CA ASP A 184 -16.63 -11.58 -3.81
C ASP A 184 -16.57 -13.10 -4.05
N PRO A 185 -17.56 -13.69 -4.77
CA PRO A 185 -17.63 -15.13 -4.98
C PRO A 185 -16.38 -15.75 -5.63
N ARG A 186 -15.58 -14.96 -6.34
CA ARG A 186 -14.31 -15.42 -6.95
C ARG A 186 -13.31 -15.89 -5.89
N TRP A 187 -13.37 -15.36 -4.68
CA TRP A 187 -12.38 -15.58 -3.64
C TRP A 187 -12.82 -16.56 -2.55
N GLU A 188 -14.12 -16.86 -2.44
CA GLU A 188 -14.64 -17.75 -1.38
C GLU A 188 -13.91 -19.10 -1.33
N SER A 189 -13.75 -19.78 -2.47
CA SER A 189 -13.07 -21.08 -2.50
C SER A 189 -11.60 -21.04 -2.09
N ALA A 190 -10.91 -19.92 -2.30
CA ALA A 190 -9.53 -19.75 -1.85
C ALA A 190 -9.50 -19.48 -0.34
N LEU A 191 -10.38 -18.60 0.14
CA LEU A 191 -10.48 -18.24 1.55
C LEU A 191 -10.92 -19.41 2.43
N ASP A 192 -11.79 -20.30 1.94
CA ASP A 192 -12.24 -21.49 2.67
C ASP A 192 -11.11 -22.49 2.98
N GLN A 193 -9.99 -22.39 2.26
CA GLN A 193 -8.79 -23.19 2.52
C GLN A 193 -7.91 -22.63 3.64
N VAL A 194 -8.15 -21.39 4.10
CA VAL A 194 -7.43 -20.82 5.25
C VAL A 194 -7.87 -21.55 6.51
N GLY A 195 -6.95 -22.26 7.17
CA GLY A 195 -7.27 -23.16 8.29
C GLY A 195 -7.70 -22.47 9.58
N ASP A 196 -7.25 -21.24 9.81
CA ASP A 196 -7.60 -20.46 11.00
C ASP A 196 -8.85 -19.60 10.75
N ASP A 197 -9.85 -19.70 11.63
CA ASP A 197 -11.14 -19.04 11.46
C ASP A 197 -11.06 -17.51 11.59
N ALA A 198 -10.24 -16.99 12.51
CA ALA A 198 -10.11 -15.55 12.71
C ALA A 198 -9.40 -14.90 11.52
N LEU A 199 -8.31 -15.51 11.05
CA LEU A 199 -7.60 -15.09 9.85
C LEU A 199 -8.50 -15.17 8.61
N ARG A 200 -9.29 -16.25 8.47
CA ARG A 200 -10.22 -16.40 7.35
C ARG A 200 -11.24 -15.24 7.30
N ARG A 201 -11.86 -14.91 8.44
CA ARG A 201 -12.84 -13.81 8.52
C ARG A 201 -12.20 -12.46 8.25
N HIS A 202 -10.98 -12.27 8.73
CA HIS A 202 -10.21 -11.06 8.44
C HIS A 202 -9.92 -10.89 6.95
N LEU A 203 -9.39 -11.91 6.30
CA LEU A 203 -9.07 -11.85 4.85
C LEU A 203 -10.33 -11.74 3.99
N ARG A 204 -11.49 -12.25 4.44
CA ARG A 204 -12.78 -12.01 3.79
C ARG A 204 -13.13 -10.52 3.75
N GLY A 205 -12.81 -9.77 4.79
CA GLY A 205 -12.95 -8.30 4.82
C GLY A 205 -12.08 -7.55 3.81
N LEU A 206 -11.02 -8.18 3.30
CA LEU A 206 -10.16 -7.64 2.24
C LEU A 206 -10.53 -8.14 0.84
N CYS A 207 -11.51 -9.03 0.74
CA CYS A 207 -11.95 -9.68 -0.50
C CYS A 207 -13.46 -9.48 -0.72
N LEU A 208 -13.99 -8.34 -0.28
CA LEU A 208 -15.39 -8.00 -0.44
C LEU A 208 -15.75 -7.82 -1.92
N ASP A 209 -17.03 -7.91 -2.24
CA ASP A 209 -17.49 -7.49 -3.56
C ASP A 209 -17.43 -5.96 -3.73
N ALA A 210 -17.59 -5.50 -4.96
CA ALA A 210 -17.50 -4.08 -5.29
C ALA A 210 -18.61 -3.23 -4.67
N HIS A 211 -19.70 -3.80 -4.13
CA HIS A 211 -20.74 -3.05 -3.44
C HIS A 211 -20.34 -2.80 -1.98
N TRP A 212 -19.91 -3.84 -1.28
CA TRP A 212 -19.55 -3.75 0.14
C TRP A 212 -18.22 -3.05 0.38
N ALA A 213 -17.25 -3.24 -0.52
CA ALA A 213 -15.96 -2.53 -0.49
C ALA A 213 -16.08 -0.99 -0.55
N ARG A 214 -17.24 -0.46 -0.99
CA ARG A 214 -17.54 0.97 -1.00
C ARG A 214 -17.78 1.52 0.39
N MET A 215 -18.21 0.67 1.31
CA MET A 215 -18.63 1.06 2.66
C MET A 215 -17.63 0.65 3.73
N ALA A 216 -16.97 -0.50 3.55
CA ALA A 216 -16.02 -1.04 4.51
C ALA A 216 -15.05 -2.00 3.81
N GLY A 217 -13.95 -2.34 4.48
CA GLY A 217 -13.02 -3.36 3.98
C GLY A 217 -12.43 -3.00 2.62
N ALA A 218 -12.14 -4.01 1.79
CA ALA A 218 -11.48 -3.80 0.49
C ALA A 218 -12.02 -4.70 -0.62
N TYR A 219 -11.89 -4.23 -1.85
CA TYR A 219 -12.10 -5.00 -3.07
C TYR A 219 -10.76 -5.54 -3.58
N TYR A 220 -10.50 -6.84 -3.41
CA TYR A 220 -9.29 -7.46 -3.94
C TYR A 220 -9.36 -7.62 -5.46
N LEU A 221 -8.45 -6.95 -6.17
CA LEU A 221 -8.36 -6.98 -7.64
C LEU A 221 -7.83 -8.32 -8.16
N GLY A 222 -7.02 -9.01 -7.36
CA GLY A 222 -6.43 -10.30 -7.69
C GLY A 222 -4.92 -10.25 -7.97
N PRO A 223 -4.32 -11.43 -8.23
CA PRO A 223 -2.89 -11.56 -8.51
C PRO A 223 -2.46 -10.76 -9.75
N GLY A 224 -1.37 -10.02 -9.64
CA GLY A 224 -0.78 -9.25 -10.72
C GLY A 224 -1.60 -8.04 -11.18
N LYS A 225 -2.66 -7.68 -10.46
CA LYS A 225 -3.48 -6.50 -10.75
C LYS A 225 -2.93 -5.29 -10.01
N CYS A 226 -2.98 -4.15 -10.69
CA CYS A 226 -2.49 -2.86 -10.22
C CYS A 226 -3.66 -1.87 -10.29
N PRO A 227 -4.03 -1.20 -9.18
CA PRO A 227 -4.92 -0.05 -9.23
C PRO A 227 -4.30 1.07 -10.08
N SER A 228 -5.13 1.94 -10.67
CA SER A 228 -4.70 2.95 -11.64
C SER A 228 -3.71 3.96 -11.07
N ASP A 229 -3.85 4.31 -9.79
CA ASP A 229 -3.05 5.34 -9.10
C ASP A 229 -1.57 4.96 -9.02
N PHE A 230 -1.27 3.66 -8.96
CA PHE A 230 0.08 3.12 -8.91
C PHE A 230 0.73 2.91 -10.27
N GLY A 231 0.07 3.33 -11.36
CA GLY A 231 0.58 3.25 -12.73
C GLY A 231 2.02 3.73 -12.89
N PRO A 232 2.43 4.90 -12.32
CA PRO A 232 3.82 5.36 -12.38
C PRO A 232 4.82 4.41 -11.72
N ILE A 233 4.48 3.77 -10.59
CA ILE A 233 5.36 2.77 -9.95
C ILE A 233 5.45 1.51 -10.84
N ALA A 234 4.34 1.08 -11.43
CA ALA A 234 4.30 -0.05 -12.35
C ALA A 234 5.06 0.21 -13.67
N ALA A 235 5.23 1.47 -14.06
CA ALA A 235 5.99 1.88 -15.24
C ALA A 235 7.51 1.88 -15.01
N LEU A 236 7.98 1.75 -13.76
CA LEU A 236 9.41 1.64 -13.47
C LEU A 236 9.99 0.38 -14.15
N PRO A 237 11.15 0.48 -14.82
CA PRO A 237 11.75 -0.65 -15.51
C PRO A 237 11.97 -1.86 -14.58
N GLY A 238 11.38 -3.00 -14.94
CA GLY A 238 11.51 -4.25 -14.17
C GLY A 238 10.57 -4.37 -12.95
N SER A 239 9.84 -3.32 -12.60
CA SER A 239 8.82 -3.38 -11.54
C SER A 239 7.57 -4.12 -12.01
N LYS A 240 6.88 -4.79 -11.07
CA LYS A 240 5.66 -5.56 -11.36
C LYS A 240 4.72 -5.52 -10.17
N ALA A 241 3.43 -5.30 -10.43
CA ALA A 241 2.40 -5.52 -9.42
C ALA A 241 2.27 -7.00 -9.09
N ILE A 242 2.12 -7.30 -7.80
CA ILE A 242 1.92 -8.64 -7.26
C ILE A 242 0.47 -8.84 -6.84
N ALA A 243 -0.13 -7.81 -6.22
CA ALA A 243 -1.50 -7.82 -5.74
C ALA A 243 -1.99 -6.39 -5.55
N GLY A 244 -3.29 -6.14 -5.72
CA GLY A 244 -3.89 -4.81 -5.57
C GLY A 244 -5.28 -4.85 -4.94
N TRP A 245 -5.62 -3.77 -4.24
CA TRP A 245 -6.90 -3.55 -3.58
C TRP A 245 -7.40 -2.14 -3.85
N GLU A 246 -8.73 -2.00 -3.87
CA GLU A 246 -9.42 -0.71 -3.91
C GLU A 246 -10.34 -0.57 -2.70
N PHE A 247 -10.45 0.64 -2.17
CA PHE A 247 -11.27 1.01 -1.02
C PHE A 247 -12.22 2.14 -1.43
N GLY A 248 -13.46 2.14 -0.92
CA GLY A 248 -14.34 3.30 -1.01
C GLY A 248 -14.58 3.82 -2.43
N GLU A 249 -14.97 2.98 -3.39
CA GLU A 249 -15.17 3.40 -4.81
C GLU A 249 -13.92 3.95 -5.51
N GLY A 250 -12.72 3.62 -5.02
CA GLY A 250 -11.47 4.17 -5.54
C GLY A 250 -11.01 5.44 -4.82
N GLN A 251 -11.64 5.81 -3.69
CA GLN A 251 -11.17 6.85 -2.78
C GLN A 251 -9.85 6.47 -2.09
N GLY A 252 -9.54 5.18 -2.05
CA GLY A 252 -8.22 4.70 -1.70
C GLY A 252 -7.88 3.45 -2.49
N ALA A 253 -6.59 3.14 -2.52
CA ALA A 253 -6.09 1.92 -3.12
C ALA A 253 -4.79 1.48 -2.46
N MET A 254 -4.43 0.23 -2.70
CA MET A 254 -3.18 -0.33 -2.21
C MET A 254 -2.64 -1.36 -3.19
N VAL A 255 -1.32 -1.45 -3.27
CA VAL A 255 -0.65 -2.40 -4.15
C VAL A 255 0.61 -2.96 -3.49
N VAL A 256 0.84 -4.26 -3.68
CA VAL A 256 2.14 -4.88 -3.43
C VAL A 256 2.89 -4.93 -4.75
N MET A 257 4.09 -4.35 -4.78
CA MET A 257 4.96 -4.27 -5.93
C MET A 257 6.22 -5.09 -5.69
N HIS A 258 6.65 -5.84 -6.70
CA HIS A 258 8.05 -6.19 -6.85
C HIS A 258 8.76 -5.01 -7.50
N LEU A 259 9.76 -4.47 -6.83
CA LEU A 259 10.56 -3.34 -7.29
C LEU A 259 11.89 -3.87 -7.82
N SER A 260 12.23 -3.47 -9.04
CA SER A 260 13.61 -3.53 -9.48
C SER A 260 14.30 -2.28 -8.96
N GLU A 261 14.72 -2.28 -7.70
CA GLU A 261 15.53 -1.16 -7.21
C GLU A 261 16.85 -1.13 -8.01
N PRO A 262 17.29 0.05 -8.50
CA PRO A 262 18.61 0.16 -9.08
C PRO A 262 19.63 -0.22 -8.00
N SER A 263 20.49 -1.20 -8.30
CA SER A 263 21.53 -1.66 -7.38
C SER A 263 22.27 -0.46 -6.80
N VAL A 264 22.27 -0.36 -5.46
CA VAL A 264 23.05 0.63 -4.71
C VAL A 264 24.53 0.42 -5.04
N GLY A 265 25.03 1.10 -6.06
CA GLY A 265 26.43 0.99 -6.47
C GLY A 265 26.67 1.01 -7.97
N SER A 266 26.53 2.18 -8.59
CA SER A 266 27.42 2.59 -9.69
C SER A 266 27.27 4.08 -9.95
N HIS A 267 27.78 4.90 -9.04
CA HIS A 267 28.33 6.19 -9.44
C HIS A 267 29.70 5.91 -10.04
N GLY A 268 29.74 5.78 -11.37
CA GLY A 268 30.95 5.98 -12.15
C GLY A 268 31.10 7.46 -12.49
#